data_AF-A0A3B9K350-F1
#
_entry.id   AF-A0A3B9K350-F1
#
_cell.length_a   1.000
_cell.length_b   1.000
_cell.length_c   1.000
_cell.angle_alpha   90.00
_cell.angle_beta   90.00
_cell.angle_gamma   90.00
#
_symmetry.space_group_name_H-M   'P 1'
#
loop_
_entity.id
_entity.type
_entity.pdbx_description
1 polymer ?
#
loop_
_entity_poly.entity_id
_entity_poly.type
_entity_poly.pdbx_seq_one_letter_code
_entity_poly.pdbx_strand_id
1 'polypeptide(L)'
;MTDITNPMNAGIGETNDKWLTKLIKSAEENGKNGVTTPYIFNVNLTLAEELLKRNNKNRKISPSTVNWYTKIIQKGEWEFMPEDPMAMDWDGYLRDGGHRLTAAVKANIPIRIKMEFGCDPSHYDLYDQGKRRTGKDILEIEGITNAARTTTLIRNIFSYNKNRLNFNVTKGDLSLREIAAIAKENEEQLYHSIKIIHLAEGEKLPRPALYGTVHYILHTLLDDLDDWKDSFDSYSINSIIERRKNVLDEWFYSLISNEMLSKDDTAYYLRRKLYKESMNRERRPTTEAVLTYLIKGWNAYATDDLPLTKYGYISGGSIPRLVPAKNWKHI
;
A
#
# COMPACT_ATOMS: atom_id res chain seq x y z
N MET A 1 28.99 8.70 14.15
CA MET A 1 28.20 9.51 13.21
C MET A 1 28.16 10.92 13.76
N THR A 2 28.57 11.92 12.98
CA THR A 2 28.72 13.30 13.45
C THR A 2 27.43 14.07 13.16
N ASP A 3 26.67 14.41 14.21
CA ASP A 3 25.46 15.24 14.10
C ASP A 3 25.88 16.71 14.06
N ILE A 4 25.73 17.34 12.89
CA ILE A 4 26.04 18.76 12.70
C ILE A 4 24.68 19.47 12.57
N THR A 5 24.15 19.89 13.71
CA THR A 5 22.75 20.32 13.84
C THR A 5 22.41 21.59 13.04
N ASN A 6 23.41 22.36 12.58
CA ASN A 6 23.22 23.46 11.64
C ASN A 6 24.57 23.87 11.00
N PRO A 7 24.73 23.91 9.65
CA PRO A 7 25.95 24.42 9.03
C PRO A 7 26.25 25.88 9.38
N MET A 8 25.24 26.69 9.72
CA MET A 8 25.45 28.05 10.22
C MET A 8 26.03 28.12 11.65
N ASN A 9 25.97 27.04 12.43
CA ASN A 9 26.51 26.98 13.79
C ASN A 9 27.86 26.26 13.88
N ALA A 10 28.36 25.68 12.78
CA ALA A 10 29.62 24.91 12.76
C ALA A 10 30.89 25.80 12.71
N GLY A 11 30.75 27.12 12.71
CA GLY A 11 31.86 28.07 12.72
C GLY A 11 31.39 29.44 12.27
N ILE A 12 31.71 30.46 13.07
CA ILE A 12 31.39 31.88 12.86
C ILE A 12 31.71 32.29 11.41
N GLY A 13 30.69 32.57 10.60
CA GLY A 13 30.81 33.29 9.32
C GLY A 13 31.14 32.48 8.05
N GLU A 14 31.13 31.14 8.06
CA GLU A 14 31.31 30.37 6.82
C GLU A 14 30.01 30.26 6.01
N THR A 15 30.05 30.69 4.75
CA THR A 15 28.97 30.50 3.78
C THR A 15 28.74 29.01 3.52
N ASN A 16 27.50 28.56 3.29
CA ASN A 16 27.15 27.15 2.99
C ASN A 16 28.08 26.50 1.95
N ASP A 17 28.52 27.27 0.96
CA ASP A 17 29.45 26.83 -0.09
C ASP A 17 30.84 26.45 0.44
N LYS A 18 31.40 27.20 1.39
CA LYS A 18 32.71 26.90 2.01
C LYS A 18 32.63 25.63 2.84
N TRP A 19 31.56 25.49 3.63
CA TRP A 19 31.30 24.30 4.44
C TRP A 19 31.13 23.06 3.56
N LEU A 20 30.29 23.15 2.52
CA LEU A 20 30.05 22.05 1.59
C LEU A 20 31.33 21.68 0.83
N THR A 21 32.12 22.65 0.40
CA THR A 21 33.42 22.43 -0.26
C THR A 21 34.39 21.68 0.65
N LYS A 22 34.45 22.03 1.94
CA LYS A 22 35.28 21.31 2.92
C LYS A 22 34.84 19.85 3.09
N LEU A 23 33.53 19.60 3.16
CA LEU A 23 33.00 18.24 3.23
C LEU A 23 33.31 17.43 1.98
N ILE A 24 33.14 18.02 0.81
CA ILE A 24 33.44 17.37 -0.47
C ILE A 24 34.92 17.04 -0.57
N LYS A 25 35.81 17.96 -0.22
CA LYS A 25 37.25 17.70 -0.24
C LYS A 25 37.64 16.55 0.69
N SER A 26 37.10 16.54 1.92
CA SER A 26 37.32 15.43 2.85
C SER A 26 36.75 14.11 2.33
N ALA A 27 35.60 14.16 1.66
CA ALA A 27 34.97 13.00 1.06
C ALA A 27 35.67 12.52 -0.21
N GLU A 28 36.34 13.40 -0.94
CA GLU A 28 37.18 13.04 -2.09
C GLU A 28 38.39 12.22 -1.64
N GLU A 29 39.09 12.70 -0.61
CA GLU A 29 40.26 12.05 -0.02
C GLU A 29 39.91 10.67 0.57
N ASN A 30 38.77 10.57 1.27
CA ASN A 30 38.32 9.33 1.91
C ASN A 30 37.61 8.38 0.94
N GLY A 31 36.77 8.91 0.05
CA GLY A 31 35.95 8.14 -0.89
C GLY A 31 36.77 7.34 -1.89
N LYS A 32 37.87 7.92 -2.40
CA LYS A 32 38.83 7.20 -3.27
C LYS A 32 39.52 6.03 -2.58
N ASN A 33 39.54 6.02 -1.25
CA ASN A 33 40.04 4.91 -0.43
C ASN A 33 38.93 3.93 0.00
N GLY A 34 37.73 4.05 -0.58
CA GLY A 34 36.58 3.18 -0.29
C GLY A 34 35.81 3.54 0.98
N VAL A 35 36.02 4.73 1.55
CA VAL A 35 35.39 5.16 2.80
C VAL A 35 34.38 6.27 2.54
N THR A 36 33.10 6.01 2.80
CA THR A 36 32.05 7.03 2.80
C THR A 36 31.90 7.67 4.18
N THR A 37 31.50 8.95 4.21
CA THR A 37 31.31 9.68 5.47
C THR A 37 29.87 10.18 5.60
N PRO A 38 29.10 9.69 6.59
CA PRO A 38 27.73 10.14 6.84
C PRO A 38 27.69 11.43 7.67
N TYR A 39 26.87 12.37 7.24
CA TYR A 39 26.51 13.56 8.01
C TYR A 39 25.00 13.67 8.17
N ILE A 40 24.55 14.03 9.37
CA ILE A 40 23.16 14.41 9.64
C ILE A 40 23.14 15.92 9.86
N PHE A 41 22.27 16.61 9.13
CA PHE A 41 22.12 18.06 9.25
C PHE A 41 20.75 18.53 8.78
N ASN A 42 20.38 19.74 9.19
CA ASN A 42 19.21 20.44 8.68
C ASN A 42 19.57 21.15 7.37
N VAL A 43 18.82 20.83 6.32
CA VAL A 43 18.96 21.50 5.02
C VAL A 43 17.99 22.66 4.98
N ASN A 44 18.53 23.88 5.07
CA ASN A 44 17.79 25.09 4.78
C ASN A 44 17.70 25.36 3.27
N LEU A 45 16.92 26.36 2.88
CA LEU A 45 16.70 26.69 1.46
C LEU A 45 18.00 26.93 0.70
N THR A 46 18.86 27.78 1.26
CA THR A 46 20.15 28.14 0.65
C THR A 46 21.05 26.92 0.45
N LEU A 47 21.08 25.97 1.40
CA LEU A 47 21.90 24.77 1.28
C LEU A 47 21.30 23.78 0.28
N ALA A 48 19.96 23.66 0.23
CA ALA A 48 19.30 22.83 -0.76
C ALA A 48 19.60 23.31 -2.19
N GLU A 49 19.57 24.63 -2.41
CA GLU A 49 19.92 25.24 -3.71
C GLU A 49 21.38 24.97 -4.09
N GLU A 50 22.33 25.12 -3.16
CA GLU A 50 23.74 24.80 -3.42
C GLU A 50 23.96 23.32 -3.75
N LEU A 51 23.29 22.41 -3.03
CA LEU A 51 23.33 20.97 -3.32
C LEU A 51 22.72 20.65 -4.70
N LEU A 52 21.64 21.33 -5.08
CA LEU A 52 20.97 21.11 -6.36
C LEU A 52 21.77 21.62 -7.57
N LYS A 53 22.62 22.65 -7.41
CA LYS A 53 23.55 23.07 -8.48
C LYS A 53 24.48 21.93 -8.92
N ARG A 54 24.73 20.97 -8.04
CA ARG A 54 25.60 19.79 -8.27
C ARG A 54 24.83 18.59 -8.85
N ASN A 55 23.56 18.74 -9.20
CA ASN A 55 22.70 17.71 -9.77
C ASN A 55 22.74 17.68 -11.30
N ASN A 56 23.93 17.52 -11.89
CA ASN A 56 24.16 17.67 -13.33
C ASN A 56 24.18 16.35 -14.13
N LYS A 57 24.23 15.20 -13.45
CA LYS A 57 24.34 13.86 -14.06
C LYS A 57 23.23 12.88 -13.69
N ASN A 58 22.18 13.31 -12.99
CA ASN A 58 21.07 12.43 -12.61
C ASN A 58 19.91 12.45 -13.60
N ARG A 59 19.03 11.46 -13.47
CA ARG A 59 17.73 11.43 -14.17
C ARG A 59 16.96 12.73 -13.98
N LYS A 60 16.17 13.09 -15.00
CA LYS A 60 15.26 14.23 -14.96
C LYS A 60 14.36 14.16 -13.73
N ILE A 61 14.35 15.23 -12.94
CA ILE A 61 13.48 15.35 -11.75
C ILE A 61 12.02 15.25 -12.20
N SER A 62 11.25 14.40 -11.49
CA SER A 62 9.84 14.16 -11.77
C SER A 62 8.98 15.19 -11.00
N PRO A 63 8.18 16.03 -11.69
CA PRO A 63 7.32 17.00 -11.03
C PRO A 63 6.29 16.36 -10.08
N SER A 64 5.80 15.15 -10.40
CA SER A 64 4.82 14.45 -9.57
C SER A 64 5.43 13.98 -8.24
N THR A 65 6.66 13.46 -8.27
CA THR A 65 7.40 13.03 -7.08
C THR A 65 7.75 14.23 -6.18
N VAL A 66 8.18 15.35 -6.79
CA VAL A 66 8.44 16.61 -6.07
C VAL A 66 7.17 17.11 -5.39
N ASN A 67 6.05 17.20 -6.12
CA ASN A 67 4.78 17.66 -5.57
C ASN A 67 4.31 16.80 -4.39
N TRP A 68 4.54 15.49 -4.43
CA TRP A 68 4.22 14.61 -3.30
C TRP A 68 5.06 14.94 -2.07
N TYR A 69 6.39 15.07 -2.22
CA TYR A 69 7.26 15.42 -1.09
C TYR A 69 6.95 16.81 -0.55
N THR A 70 6.69 17.80 -1.42
CA THR A 70 6.32 19.16 -1.00
C THR A 70 5.08 19.14 -0.10
N LYS A 71 4.05 18.35 -0.45
CA LYS A 71 2.85 18.22 0.39
C LYS A 71 3.15 17.63 1.76
N ILE A 72 3.99 16.60 1.83
CA ILE A 72 4.40 15.98 3.10
C ILE A 72 5.13 17.00 3.99
N ILE A 73 6.08 17.72 3.41
CA ILE A 73 6.86 18.73 4.11
C ILE A 73 5.95 19.86 4.62
N GLN A 74 5.05 20.37 3.77
CA GLN A 74 4.11 21.45 4.13
C GLN A 74 3.12 21.05 5.23
N LYS A 75 2.78 19.76 5.33
CA LYS A 75 1.91 19.25 6.40
C LYS A 75 2.66 18.96 7.70
N GLY A 76 3.99 19.07 7.72
CA GLY A 76 4.79 18.65 8.87
C GLY A 76 4.88 17.14 9.05
N GLU A 77 4.50 16.35 8.03
CA GLU A 77 4.57 14.89 8.01
C GLU A 77 5.97 14.38 7.58
N TRP A 78 6.96 15.28 7.45
CA TRP A 78 8.32 14.89 7.10
C TRP A 78 9.00 14.19 8.28
N GLU A 79 9.30 12.90 8.13
CA GLU A 79 10.06 12.12 9.09
C GLU A 79 11.52 11.96 8.64
N PHE A 80 12.44 12.22 9.55
CA PHE A 80 13.86 11.97 9.33
C PHE A 80 14.13 10.46 9.33
N MET A 81 14.61 9.93 8.19
CA MET A 81 14.92 8.51 8.01
C MET A 81 16.44 8.30 7.78
N PRO A 82 17.22 7.90 8.80
CA PRO A 82 18.66 7.68 8.66
C PRO A 82 19.03 6.45 7.80
N GLU A 83 18.09 5.54 7.58
CA GLU A 83 18.25 4.35 6.73
C GLU A 83 18.09 4.65 5.22
N ASP A 84 17.62 5.85 4.87
CA ASP A 84 17.47 6.33 3.48
C ASP A 84 18.29 7.63 3.29
N PRO A 85 19.63 7.54 3.32
CA PRO A 85 20.48 8.71 3.13
C PRO A 85 20.42 9.22 1.69
N MET A 86 20.59 10.53 1.53
CA MET A 86 20.98 11.11 0.25
C MET A 86 22.46 10.81 -0.03
N ALA A 87 22.87 10.87 -1.29
CA ALA A 87 24.23 10.49 -1.67
C ALA A 87 24.91 11.57 -2.51
N MET A 88 26.18 11.81 -2.20
CA MET A 88 27.10 12.60 -3.00
C MET A 88 28.35 11.78 -3.29
N ASP A 89 28.78 11.78 -4.53
CA ASP A 89 30.00 11.07 -4.92
C ASP A 89 31.27 11.82 -4.51
N TRP A 90 32.42 11.16 -4.64
CA TRP A 90 33.72 11.79 -4.37
C TRP A 90 34.10 12.89 -5.36
N ASP A 91 33.42 12.99 -6.51
CA ASP A 91 33.60 14.08 -7.49
C ASP A 91 32.77 15.33 -7.11
N GLY A 92 31.99 15.26 -6.02
CA GLY A 92 31.17 16.34 -5.50
C GLY A 92 29.85 16.55 -6.25
N TYR A 93 29.37 15.53 -6.97
CA TYR A 93 28.07 15.52 -7.65
C TYR A 93 27.00 14.84 -6.79
N LEU A 94 25.83 15.45 -6.76
CA LEU A 94 24.67 14.87 -6.09
C LEU A 94 24.21 13.65 -6.89
N ARG A 95 24.11 12.48 -6.26
CA ARG A 95 23.67 11.22 -6.91
C ARG A 95 22.29 10.76 -6.50
N ASP A 96 21.88 11.06 -5.27
CA ASP A 96 20.51 10.85 -4.80
C ASP A 96 20.07 12.02 -3.90
N GLY A 97 18.76 12.23 -3.78
CA GLY A 97 18.15 13.28 -2.97
C GLY A 97 17.59 14.45 -3.77
N GLY A 98 17.74 14.46 -5.10
CA GLY A 98 17.30 15.56 -5.97
C GLY A 98 15.83 15.94 -5.79
N HIS A 99 14.90 14.97 -5.76
CA HIS A 99 13.47 15.28 -5.55
C HIS A 99 13.18 15.78 -4.14
N ARG A 100 13.89 15.28 -3.13
CA ARG A 100 13.71 15.64 -1.71
C ARG A 100 14.19 17.08 -1.46
N LEU A 101 15.37 17.44 -1.97
CA LEU A 101 15.91 18.80 -1.93
C LEU A 101 15.03 19.79 -2.72
N THR A 102 14.62 19.42 -3.94
CA THR A 102 13.72 20.27 -4.75
C THR A 102 12.39 20.49 -4.05
N ALA A 103 11.86 19.47 -3.37
CA ALA A 103 10.63 19.58 -2.63
C ALA A 103 10.76 20.48 -1.39
N ALA A 104 11.90 20.43 -0.69
CA ALA A 104 12.20 21.33 0.44
C ALA A 104 12.29 22.80 -0.01
N VAL A 105 12.99 23.05 -1.13
CA VAL A 105 13.03 24.38 -1.77
C VAL A 105 11.63 24.85 -2.12
N LYS A 106 10.84 24.00 -2.78
CA LYS A 106 9.47 24.31 -3.19
C LYS A 106 8.52 24.52 -1.99
N ALA A 107 8.71 23.79 -0.90
CA ALA A 107 7.90 23.92 0.32
C ALA A 107 8.29 25.16 1.14
N ASN A 108 9.49 25.71 0.92
CA ASN A 108 10.09 26.76 1.75
C ASN A 108 10.20 26.39 3.24
N ILE A 109 10.50 25.11 3.52
CA ILE A 109 10.59 24.56 4.88
C ILE A 109 11.88 23.73 4.99
N PRO A 110 12.75 23.99 5.97
CA PRO A 110 13.94 23.18 6.21
C PRO A 110 13.60 21.74 6.58
N ILE A 111 14.38 20.79 6.09
CA ILE A 111 14.22 19.36 6.41
C ILE A 111 15.49 18.79 7.03
N ARG A 112 15.34 17.89 8.00
CA ARG A 112 16.46 17.10 8.54
C ARG A 112 16.73 15.91 7.63
N ILE A 113 17.99 15.73 7.22
CA ILE A 113 18.41 14.64 6.32
C ILE A 113 19.68 13.97 6.83
N LYS A 114 19.94 12.77 6.32
CA LYS A 114 21.25 12.12 6.35
C LYS A 114 21.80 12.16 4.94
N MET A 115 23.07 12.50 4.79
CA MET A 115 23.77 12.44 3.50
C MET A 115 25.08 11.69 3.66
N GLU A 116 25.31 10.72 2.78
CA GLU A 116 26.57 10.01 2.61
C GLU A 116 27.42 10.78 1.58
N PHE A 117 28.66 11.09 1.94
CA PHE A 117 29.62 11.72 1.05
C PHE A 117 30.74 10.76 0.68
N GLY A 118 31.24 10.87 -0.55
CA GLY A 118 32.39 10.10 -1.04
C GLY A 118 32.01 8.79 -1.70
N CYS A 119 30.76 8.65 -2.16
CA CYS A 119 30.31 7.47 -2.89
C CYS A 119 31.08 7.30 -4.21
N ASP A 120 31.21 6.05 -4.68
CA ASP A 120 31.87 5.75 -5.94
C ASP A 120 30.97 6.09 -7.15
N PRO A 121 31.39 7.01 -8.05
CA PRO A 121 30.67 7.34 -9.27
C PRO A 121 30.40 6.13 -10.18
N SER A 122 31.25 5.10 -10.16
CA SER A 122 31.07 3.87 -10.95
C SER A 122 29.92 3.00 -10.44
N HIS A 123 29.47 3.21 -9.21
CA HIS A 123 28.34 2.52 -8.58
C HIS A 123 27.04 3.35 -8.63
N TYR A 124 26.95 4.35 -9.52
CA TYR A 124 25.78 5.23 -9.71
C TYR A 124 24.44 4.49 -9.74
N ASP A 125 24.37 3.32 -10.38
CA ASP A 125 23.15 2.51 -10.50
C ASP A 125 22.66 1.93 -9.17
N LEU A 126 23.55 1.76 -8.18
CA LEU A 126 23.20 1.29 -6.84
C LEU A 126 22.61 2.40 -5.96
N TYR A 127 22.99 3.66 -6.21
CA TYR A 127 22.55 4.82 -5.43
C TYR A 127 21.25 5.44 -5.97
N ASP A 128 21.01 5.35 -7.29
CA ASP A 128 19.78 5.81 -7.95
C ASP A 128 18.64 4.77 -7.83
N GLN A 129 18.51 4.14 -6.66
CA GLN A 129 17.38 3.26 -6.32
C GLN A 129 16.19 4.03 -5.76
N GLY A 130 15.91 5.21 -6.32
CA GLY A 130 14.72 6.03 -6.06
C GLY A 130 13.38 5.38 -6.46
N LYS A 131 13.27 4.04 -6.46
CA LYS A 131 11.99 3.39 -6.19
C LYS A 131 11.79 3.46 -4.68
N ARG A 132 10.94 4.39 -4.24
CA ARG A 132 10.34 4.27 -2.90
C ARG A 132 9.80 2.86 -2.78
N ARG A 133 10.32 2.10 -1.82
CA ARG A 133 9.72 0.81 -1.45
C ARG A 133 8.23 1.07 -1.23
N THR A 134 7.42 0.49 -2.10
CA THR A 134 5.98 0.52 -2.01
C THR A 134 5.53 -0.64 -1.12
N GLY A 135 4.28 -0.63 -0.66
CA GLY A 135 3.73 -1.82 0.00
C GLY A 135 3.90 -3.08 -0.87
N LYS A 136 3.86 -2.94 -2.20
CA LYS A 136 4.18 -4.03 -3.12
C LYS A 136 5.62 -4.51 -2.94
N ASP A 137 6.60 -3.61 -2.97
CA ASP A 137 8.02 -3.98 -2.88
C ASP A 137 8.33 -4.66 -1.53
N ILE A 138 7.66 -4.27 -0.45
CA ILE A 138 7.80 -4.94 0.86
C ILE A 138 7.19 -6.32 0.86
N LEU A 139 5.96 -6.47 0.34
CA LEU A 139 5.31 -7.78 0.29
C LEU A 139 6.03 -8.73 -0.68
N GLU A 140 6.66 -8.22 -1.75
CA GLU A 140 7.53 -9.03 -2.63
C GLU A 140 8.79 -9.53 -1.90
N ILE A 141 9.38 -8.72 -1.00
CA ILE A 141 10.50 -9.13 -0.15
C ILE A 141 10.08 -10.26 0.80
N GLU A 142 8.85 -10.21 1.33
CA GLU A 142 8.27 -11.25 2.19
C GLU A 142 7.80 -12.50 1.39
N GLY A 143 8.03 -12.56 0.07
CA GLY A 143 7.65 -13.70 -0.77
C GLY A 143 6.17 -13.78 -1.11
N ILE A 144 5.39 -12.72 -0.84
CA ILE A 144 3.95 -12.71 -1.09
C ILE A 144 3.66 -12.51 -2.58
N THR A 145 2.98 -13.48 -3.18
CA THR A 145 2.53 -13.39 -4.57
C THR A 145 1.46 -12.31 -4.75
N ASN A 146 1.43 -11.69 -5.94
CA ASN A 146 0.49 -10.62 -6.28
C ASN A 146 0.50 -9.42 -5.30
N ALA A 147 1.69 -9.09 -4.79
CA ALA A 147 1.94 -8.07 -3.79
C ALA A 147 1.24 -6.72 -4.04
N ALA A 148 1.04 -6.32 -5.29
CA ALA A 148 0.34 -5.08 -5.65
C ALA A 148 -1.14 -5.12 -5.23
N ARG A 149 -1.81 -6.25 -5.46
CA ARG A 149 -3.21 -6.47 -5.06
C ARG A 149 -3.31 -6.78 -3.59
N THR A 150 -2.38 -7.53 -3.03
CA THR A 150 -2.32 -7.78 -1.57
C THR A 150 -2.17 -6.48 -0.79
N THR A 151 -1.35 -5.53 -1.28
CA THR A 151 -1.28 -4.17 -0.70
C THR A 151 -2.64 -3.46 -0.74
N THR A 152 -3.42 -3.65 -1.81
CA THR A 152 -4.75 -3.05 -1.94
C THR A 152 -5.74 -3.71 -0.97
N LEU A 153 -5.69 -5.04 -0.83
CA LEU A 153 -6.47 -5.81 0.14
C LEU A 153 -6.18 -5.33 1.57
N ILE A 154 -4.91 -5.23 1.97
CA ILE A 154 -4.50 -4.77 3.32
C ILE A 154 -5.03 -3.37 3.60
N ARG A 155 -4.92 -2.44 2.64
CA ARG A 155 -5.49 -1.09 2.79
C ARG A 155 -7.01 -1.12 2.95
N ASN A 156 -7.68 -2.00 2.22
CA ASN A 156 -9.12 -2.14 2.32
C ASN A 156 -9.54 -2.69 3.68
N ILE A 157 -8.83 -3.69 4.20
CA ILE A 157 -9.05 -4.28 5.54
C ILE A 157 -8.90 -3.20 6.61
N PHE A 158 -7.82 -2.43 6.56
CA PHE A 158 -7.60 -1.33 7.49
C PHE A 158 -8.71 -0.26 7.42
N SER A 159 -9.16 0.07 6.20
CA SER A 159 -10.31 0.98 5.99
C SER A 159 -11.57 0.45 6.67
N TYR A 160 -11.82 -0.85 6.53
CA TYR A 160 -12.97 -1.52 7.12
C TYR A 160 -12.94 -1.45 8.65
N ASN A 161 -11.78 -1.74 9.26
CA ASN A 161 -11.59 -1.70 10.71
C ASN A 161 -11.75 -0.29 11.29
N LYS A 162 -11.31 0.75 10.57
CA LYS A 162 -11.45 2.15 11.03
C LYS A 162 -12.86 2.72 10.87
N ASN A 163 -13.53 2.50 9.75
CA ASN A 163 -14.75 3.25 9.41
C ASN A 163 -15.77 2.49 8.55
N ARG A 164 -15.84 1.15 8.67
CA ARG A 164 -16.87 0.26 8.06
C ARG A 164 -17.21 0.56 6.59
N LEU A 165 -16.52 -0.14 5.68
CA LEU A 165 -16.73 -0.17 4.22
C LEU A 165 -16.55 1.17 3.47
N ASN A 166 -15.96 2.18 4.10
CA ASN A 166 -15.52 3.41 3.42
C ASN A 166 -14.05 3.27 2.96
N PHE A 167 -13.84 2.75 1.75
CA PHE A 167 -12.52 2.41 1.18
C PHE A 167 -11.72 3.61 0.64
N ASN A 168 -11.92 4.81 1.20
CA ASN A 168 -11.21 6.03 0.83
C ASN A 168 -9.85 6.20 1.55
N VAL A 169 -9.13 5.10 1.77
CA VAL A 169 -7.80 5.16 2.38
C VAL A 169 -6.77 5.61 1.34
N THR A 170 -6.08 6.70 1.68
CA THR A 170 -5.00 7.27 0.91
C THR A 170 -3.67 6.56 1.22
N LYS A 171 -2.66 6.73 0.37
CA LYS A 171 -1.33 6.12 0.58
C LYS A 171 -0.64 6.56 1.88
N GLY A 172 -1.13 7.60 2.57
CA GLY A 172 -0.55 8.12 3.81
C GLY A 172 -1.17 7.57 5.10
N ASP A 173 -2.30 6.86 5.04
CA ASP A 173 -3.00 6.42 6.25
C ASP A 173 -2.44 5.11 6.84
N LEU A 174 -1.46 4.49 6.16
CA LEU A 174 -0.88 3.19 6.46
C LEU A 174 0.60 3.19 6.06
N SER A 175 1.49 3.09 7.05
CA SER A 175 2.93 3.00 6.84
C SER A 175 3.34 1.66 6.24
N LEU A 176 4.53 1.64 5.66
CA LEU A 176 5.16 0.44 5.12
C LEU A 176 5.33 -0.67 6.18
N ARG A 177 5.66 -0.28 7.42
CA ARG A 177 5.81 -1.22 8.55
C ARG A 177 4.47 -1.81 8.97
N GLU A 178 3.42 -1.00 9.01
CA GLU A 178 2.06 -1.49 9.32
C GLU A 178 1.53 -2.43 8.23
N ILE A 179 1.84 -2.18 6.95
CA ILE A 179 1.48 -3.10 5.86
C ILE A 179 2.15 -4.46 6.07
N ALA A 180 3.45 -4.49 6.41
CA ALA A 180 4.17 -5.73 6.70
C ALA A 180 3.62 -6.45 7.94
N ALA A 181 3.34 -5.69 9.01
CA ALA A 181 2.79 -6.24 10.25
C ALA A 181 1.42 -6.90 10.00
N ILE A 182 0.50 -6.21 9.33
CA ILE A 182 -0.83 -6.78 9.00
C ILE A 182 -0.68 -8.02 8.11
N ALA A 183 0.23 -7.99 7.13
CA ALA A 183 0.46 -9.13 6.26
C ALA A 183 0.92 -10.37 7.04
N LYS A 184 1.84 -10.18 7.99
CA LYS A 184 2.38 -11.25 8.83
C LYS A 184 1.37 -11.77 9.84
N GLU A 185 0.61 -10.88 10.48
CA GLU A 185 -0.40 -11.24 11.48
C GLU A 185 -1.59 -12.02 10.87
N ASN A 186 -1.81 -11.90 9.56
CA ASN A 186 -2.97 -12.47 8.87
C ASN A 186 -2.58 -13.39 7.71
N GLU A 187 -1.38 -13.98 7.74
CA GLU A 187 -0.79 -14.72 6.62
C GLU A 187 -1.73 -15.81 6.07
N GLU A 188 -2.34 -16.59 6.97
CA GLU A 188 -3.26 -17.68 6.63
C GLU A 188 -4.55 -17.16 5.97
N GLN A 189 -5.27 -16.23 6.60
CA GLN A 189 -6.52 -15.68 6.02
C GLN A 189 -6.26 -14.90 4.72
N LEU A 190 -5.10 -14.23 4.61
CA LEU A 190 -4.70 -13.53 3.40
C LEU A 190 -4.41 -14.51 2.27
N TYR A 191 -3.82 -15.68 2.55
CA TYR A 191 -3.53 -16.69 1.52
C TYR A 191 -4.78 -17.11 0.74
N HIS A 192 -5.87 -17.44 1.42
CA HIS A 192 -7.15 -17.79 0.77
C HIS A 192 -7.73 -16.61 -0.02
N SER A 193 -7.71 -15.42 0.58
CA SER A 193 -8.24 -14.21 -0.04
C SER A 193 -7.44 -13.77 -1.28
N ILE A 194 -6.13 -14.03 -1.31
CA ILE A 194 -5.25 -13.78 -2.46
C ILE A 194 -5.58 -14.74 -3.61
N LYS A 195 -5.90 -16.02 -3.35
CA LYS A 195 -6.37 -16.94 -4.38
C LYS A 195 -7.65 -16.45 -5.05
N ILE A 196 -8.60 -15.92 -4.27
CA ILE A 196 -9.83 -15.31 -4.80
C ILE A 196 -9.53 -14.10 -5.69
N ILE A 197 -8.57 -13.25 -5.30
CA ILE A 197 -8.12 -12.13 -6.16
C ILE A 197 -7.56 -12.64 -7.47
N HIS A 198 -6.71 -13.67 -7.42
CA HIS A 198 -6.07 -14.24 -8.61
C HIS A 198 -7.11 -14.84 -9.56
N LEU A 199 -8.08 -15.59 -9.03
CA LEU A 199 -9.17 -16.16 -9.80
C LEU A 199 -9.99 -15.06 -10.49
N ALA A 200 -10.33 -13.98 -9.78
CA ALA A 200 -11.08 -12.85 -10.34
C ALA A 200 -10.29 -12.08 -11.41
N GLU A 201 -8.95 -12.02 -11.29
CA GLU A 201 -8.08 -11.47 -12.34
C GLU A 201 -8.06 -12.32 -13.60
N GLY A 202 -7.94 -13.65 -13.45
CA GLY A 202 -7.98 -14.59 -14.58
C GLY A 202 -9.29 -14.48 -15.37
N GLU A 203 -10.40 -14.34 -14.66
CA GLU A 203 -11.74 -14.17 -15.22
C GLU A 203 -12.06 -12.75 -15.70
N LYS A 204 -11.08 -11.83 -15.63
CA LYS A 204 -11.19 -10.42 -16.07
C LYS A 204 -12.39 -9.70 -15.44
N LEU A 205 -12.70 -10.02 -14.19
CA LEU A 205 -13.76 -9.38 -13.43
C LEU A 205 -13.36 -7.98 -12.94
N PRO A 206 -14.33 -7.07 -12.72
CA PRO A 206 -14.02 -5.69 -12.39
C PRO A 206 -13.54 -5.55 -10.94
N ARG A 207 -12.43 -4.85 -10.72
CA ARG A 207 -11.84 -4.59 -9.39
C ARG A 207 -11.57 -5.87 -8.56
N PRO A 208 -10.69 -6.78 -9.02
CA PRO A 208 -10.42 -8.08 -8.38
C PRO A 208 -10.07 -8.03 -6.89
N ALA A 209 -9.36 -6.98 -6.44
CA ALA A 209 -9.03 -6.80 -5.03
C ALA A 209 -10.27 -6.74 -4.10
N LEU A 210 -11.44 -6.32 -4.61
CA LEU A 210 -12.67 -6.28 -3.82
C LEU A 210 -13.24 -7.66 -3.52
N TYR A 211 -13.00 -8.66 -4.37
CA TYR A 211 -13.43 -10.03 -4.13
C TYR A 211 -12.68 -10.61 -2.93
N GLY A 212 -11.35 -10.50 -2.95
CA GLY A 212 -10.52 -10.88 -1.79
C GLY A 212 -10.82 -10.05 -0.54
N THR A 213 -11.18 -8.78 -0.69
CA THR A 213 -11.56 -7.93 0.46
C THR A 213 -12.84 -8.41 1.12
N VAL A 214 -13.89 -8.64 0.33
CA VAL A 214 -15.18 -9.12 0.88
C VAL A 214 -15.02 -10.53 1.42
N HIS A 215 -14.27 -11.39 0.74
CA HIS A 215 -13.91 -12.72 1.21
C HIS A 215 -13.21 -12.69 2.58
N TYR A 216 -12.15 -11.88 2.72
CA TYR A 216 -11.44 -11.72 3.99
C TYR A 216 -12.37 -11.24 5.10
N ILE A 217 -13.16 -10.17 4.85
CA ILE A 217 -14.10 -9.64 5.85
C ILE A 217 -15.10 -10.71 6.29
N LEU A 218 -15.62 -11.51 5.35
CA LEU A 218 -16.55 -12.59 5.65
C LEU A 218 -15.89 -13.71 6.47
N HIS A 219 -14.64 -14.04 6.18
CA HIS A 219 -13.87 -15.00 6.97
C HIS A 219 -13.62 -14.48 8.38
N THR A 220 -13.25 -13.21 8.56
CA THR A 220 -13.11 -12.59 9.90
C THR A 220 -14.43 -12.63 10.67
N LEU A 221 -15.57 -12.35 10.01
CA LEU A 221 -16.89 -12.44 10.65
C LEU A 221 -17.27 -13.88 11.04
N LEU A 222 -16.69 -14.89 10.39
CA LEU A 222 -16.83 -16.30 10.74
C LEU A 222 -15.90 -16.71 11.88
N ASP A 223 -14.66 -16.21 11.88
CA ASP A 223 -13.69 -16.42 12.96
C ASP A 223 -14.18 -15.77 14.27
N ASP A 224 -14.78 -14.58 14.21
CA ASP A 224 -15.43 -13.92 15.37
C ASP A 224 -16.55 -14.77 15.98
N LEU A 225 -17.16 -15.70 15.23
CA LEU A 225 -18.13 -16.66 15.78
C LEU A 225 -17.44 -17.90 16.37
N ASP A 226 -16.27 -18.27 15.87
CA ASP A 226 -15.44 -19.36 16.40
C ASP A 226 -14.91 -19.04 17.80
N ASP A 227 -14.63 -17.77 18.08
CA ASP A 227 -14.24 -17.32 19.43
C ASP A 227 -15.34 -17.54 20.49
N TRP A 228 -16.60 -17.71 20.08
CA TRP A 228 -17.71 -18.04 20.97
C TRP A 228 -17.99 -19.54 21.07
N LYS A 229 -17.20 -20.40 20.41
CA LYS A 229 -17.47 -21.85 20.37
C LYS A 229 -17.49 -22.49 21.75
N ASP A 230 -16.65 -22.02 22.69
CA ASP A 230 -16.57 -22.55 24.05
C ASP A 230 -17.77 -22.15 24.93
N SER A 231 -18.59 -21.20 24.46
CA SER A 231 -19.86 -20.85 25.09
C SER A 231 -20.97 -21.87 24.78
N PHE A 232 -20.67 -22.87 23.96
CA PHE A 232 -21.58 -23.89 23.51
C PHE A 232 -20.90 -25.28 23.58
N ASP A 233 -21.66 -26.33 23.88
CA ASP A 233 -21.11 -27.67 24.01
C ASP A 233 -20.81 -28.30 22.62
N SER A 234 -19.68 -29.01 22.52
CA SER A 234 -19.38 -30.11 21.57
C SER A 234 -18.69 -29.85 20.22
N TYR A 235 -17.99 -30.90 19.79
CA TYR A 235 -17.44 -31.23 18.46
C TYR A 235 -18.33 -30.86 17.25
N SER A 236 -19.64 -30.68 17.45
CA SER A 236 -20.57 -30.23 16.41
C SER A 236 -20.31 -28.79 15.94
N ILE A 237 -19.72 -27.93 16.77
CA ILE A 237 -19.56 -26.50 16.42
C ILE A 237 -18.34 -26.26 15.55
N ASN A 238 -17.23 -26.95 15.84
CA ASN A 238 -16.05 -26.89 14.97
C ASN A 238 -16.38 -27.39 13.55
N SER A 239 -17.14 -28.48 13.42
CA SER A 239 -17.56 -28.99 12.10
C SER A 239 -18.55 -28.05 11.40
N ILE A 240 -19.39 -27.34 12.13
CA ILE A 240 -20.27 -26.29 11.59
C ILE A 240 -19.45 -25.10 11.08
N ILE A 241 -18.43 -24.66 11.81
CA ILE A 241 -17.59 -23.51 11.44
C ILE A 241 -16.75 -23.85 10.21
N GLU A 242 -16.13 -25.02 10.19
CA GLU A 242 -15.37 -25.51 9.03
C GLU A 242 -16.27 -25.65 7.79
N ARG A 243 -17.48 -26.21 7.96
CA ARG A 243 -18.47 -26.31 6.87
C ARG A 243 -18.90 -24.93 6.37
N ARG A 244 -19.08 -23.94 7.25
CA ARG A 244 -19.41 -22.56 6.87
C ARG A 244 -18.25 -21.84 6.16
N LYS A 245 -17.00 -22.09 6.55
CA LYS A 245 -15.81 -21.58 5.84
C LYS A 245 -15.72 -22.19 4.43
N ASN A 246 -15.94 -23.50 4.31
CA ASN A 246 -15.95 -24.17 3.01
C ASN A 246 -17.05 -23.64 2.08
N VAL A 247 -18.26 -23.37 2.61
CA VAL A 247 -19.35 -22.76 1.85
C VAL A 247 -18.97 -21.36 1.33
N LEU A 248 -18.25 -20.56 2.12
CA LEU A 248 -17.77 -19.25 1.69
C LEU A 248 -16.77 -19.37 0.53
N ASP A 249 -15.77 -20.24 0.67
CA ASP A 249 -14.74 -20.49 -0.34
C ASP A 249 -15.36 -21.02 -1.64
N GLU A 250 -16.24 -22.02 -1.56
CA GLU A 250 -16.97 -22.60 -2.68
C GLU A 250 -17.85 -21.55 -3.38
N TRP A 251 -18.58 -20.73 -2.62
CA TRP A 251 -19.43 -19.70 -3.20
C TRP A 251 -18.62 -18.68 -4.01
N PHE A 252 -17.49 -18.20 -3.48
CA PHE A 252 -16.61 -17.30 -4.22
C PHE A 252 -15.98 -17.98 -5.43
N TYR A 253 -15.56 -19.24 -5.29
CA TYR A 253 -15.00 -20.01 -6.39
C TYR A 253 -16.03 -20.14 -7.52
N SER A 254 -17.22 -20.68 -7.27
CA SER A 254 -18.30 -20.82 -8.24
C SER A 254 -18.72 -19.49 -8.85
N LEU A 255 -18.88 -18.44 -8.02
CA LEU A 255 -19.21 -17.10 -8.49
C LEU A 255 -18.21 -16.61 -9.55
N ILE A 256 -16.91 -16.79 -9.29
CA ILE A 256 -15.87 -16.22 -10.14
C ILE A 256 -15.62 -17.12 -11.35
N SER A 257 -15.34 -18.41 -11.14
CA SER A 257 -15.02 -19.39 -12.18
C SER A 257 -16.20 -19.68 -13.12
N ASN A 258 -17.42 -19.32 -12.69
CA ASN A 258 -18.67 -19.66 -13.39
C ASN A 258 -18.90 -21.18 -13.48
N GLU A 259 -18.26 -21.95 -12.61
CA GLU A 259 -18.48 -23.38 -12.46
C GLU A 259 -19.58 -23.65 -11.44
N MET A 260 -20.37 -24.71 -11.67
CA MET A 260 -21.40 -25.17 -10.73
C MET A 260 -22.53 -24.15 -10.45
N LEU A 261 -22.72 -23.15 -11.32
CA LEU A 261 -23.81 -22.18 -11.22
C LEU A 261 -25.02 -22.58 -12.08
N SER A 262 -26.21 -22.56 -11.48
CA SER A 262 -27.50 -22.77 -12.12
C SER A 262 -28.37 -21.51 -12.12
N LYS A 263 -29.48 -21.50 -12.85
CA LYS A 263 -30.42 -20.36 -12.87
C LYS A 263 -31.19 -20.19 -11.56
N ASP A 264 -31.11 -21.15 -10.65
CA ASP A 264 -31.72 -21.09 -9.33
C ASP A 264 -30.77 -20.46 -8.30
N ASP A 265 -29.50 -20.21 -8.69
CA ASP A 265 -28.49 -19.61 -7.83
C ASP A 265 -28.42 -18.09 -7.97
N THR A 266 -28.41 -17.39 -6.84
CA THR A 266 -28.18 -15.93 -6.81
C THR A 266 -26.83 -15.55 -7.44
N ALA A 267 -25.79 -16.38 -7.24
CA ALA A 267 -24.44 -16.17 -7.76
C ALA A 267 -24.40 -16.18 -9.31
N TYR A 268 -25.28 -16.93 -9.97
CA TYR A 268 -25.42 -16.94 -11.43
C TYR A 268 -25.75 -15.54 -11.97
N TYR A 269 -26.74 -14.87 -11.39
CA TYR A 269 -27.15 -13.54 -11.81
C TYR A 269 -26.11 -12.48 -11.45
N LEU A 270 -25.45 -12.63 -10.29
CA LEU A 270 -24.35 -11.76 -9.88
C LEU A 270 -23.18 -11.84 -10.86
N ARG A 271 -22.74 -13.05 -11.22
CA ARG A 271 -21.65 -13.26 -12.18
C ARG A 271 -21.96 -12.61 -13.52
N ARG A 272 -23.17 -12.80 -14.04
CA ARG A 272 -23.61 -12.16 -15.29
C ARG A 272 -23.60 -10.64 -15.20
N LYS A 273 -24.03 -10.07 -14.06
CA LYS A 273 -23.94 -8.62 -13.84
C LYS A 273 -22.50 -8.14 -13.87
N LEU A 274 -21.61 -8.77 -13.11
CA LEU A 274 -20.20 -8.36 -12.99
C LEU A 274 -19.46 -8.49 -14.33
N TYR A 275 -19.76 -9.53 -15.10
CA TYR A 275 -19.23 -9.71 -16.44
C TYR A 275 -19.74 -8.65 -17.41
N LYS A 276 -21.04 -8.33 -17.38
CA LYS A 276 -21.59 -7.23 -18.19
C LYS A 276 -20.93 -5.89 -17.86
N GLU A 277 -20.65 -5.63 -16.59
CA GLU A 277 -19.92 -4.43 -16.17
C GLU A 277 -18.45 -4.43 -16.63
N SER A 278 -17.78 -5.60 -16.69
CA SER A 278 -16.40 -5.67 -17.22
C SER A 278 -16.33 -5.46 -18.73
N MET A 279 -17.40 -5.81 -19.46
CA MET A 279 -17.51 -5.55 -20.90
C MET A 279 -17.77 -4.07 -21.25
N ASN A 280 -18.20 -3.25 -20.28
CA ASN A 280 -18.43 -1.83 -20.52
C ASN A 280 -17.10 -1.08 -20.65
N ARG A 281 -16.74 -0.74 -21.90
CA ARG A 281 -15.48 -0.05 -22.24
C ARG A 281 -15.50 1.44 -21.94
N GLU A 282 -16.68 2.05 -21.85
CA GLU A 282 -16.83 3.50 -21.62
C GLU A 282 -16.68 3.86 -20.15
N ARG A 283 -17.15 3.00 -19.25
CA ARG A 283 -17.12 3.25 -17.82
C ARG A 283 -16.88 1.97 -17.03
N ARG A 284 -15.79 1.97 -16.24
CA ARG A 284 -15.59 0.96 -15.21
C ARG A 284 -16.56 1.17 -14.04
N PRO A 285 -17.11 0.09 -13.44
CA PRO A 285 -17.95 0.21 -12.26
C PRO A 285 -17.16 0.82 -11.09
N THR A 286 -17.86 1.56 -10.23
CA THR A 286 -17.25 2.17 -9.04
C THR A 286 -16.97 1.11 -7.97
N THR A 287 -16.17 1.46 -6.95
CA THR A 287 -15.89 0.56 -5.82
C THR A 287 -17.19 0.19 -5.09
N GLU A 288 -18.02 1.18 -4.83
CA GLU A 288 -19.31 1.07 -4.14
C GLU A 288 -20.28 0.17 -4.91
N ALA A 289 -20.30 0.28 -6.25
CA ALA A 289 -21.14 -0.56 -7.08
C ALA A 289 -20.75 -2.05 -6.95
N VAL A 290 -19.45 -2.36 -7.12
CA VAL A 290 -18.96 -3.74 -7.03
C VAL A 290 -19.17 -4.31 -5.63
N LEU A 291 -18.86 -3.54 -4.57
CA LEU A 291 -19.13 -3.94 -3.18
C LEU A 291 -20.61 -4.21 -2.92
N THR A 292 -21.47 -3.32 -3.40
CA THR A 292 -22.93 -3.48 -3.28
C THR A 292 -23.38 -4.77 -3.95
N TYR A 293 -22.84 -5.11 -5.12
CA TYR A 293 -23.21 -6.34 -5.82
C TYR A 293 -22.73 -7.58 -5.05
N LEU A 294 -21.47 -7.61 -4.61
CA LEU A 294 -20.91 -8.73 -3.84
C LEU A 294 -21.66 -8.96 -2.53
N ILE A 295 -21.91 -7.89 -1.75
CA ILE A 295 -22.62 -7.98 -0.47
C ILE A 295 -24.08 -8.41 -0.67
N LYS A 296 -24.79 -7.87 -1.67
CA LYS A 296 -26.16 -8.32 -1.97
C LYS A 296 -26.20 -9.79 -2.38
N GLY A 297 -25.22 -10.24 -3.16
CA GLY A 297 -25.14 -11.63 -3.60
C GLY A 297 -24.87 -12.57 -2.44
N TRP A 298 -23.89 -12.24 -1.60
CA TRP A 298 -23.61 -13.01 -0.40
C TRP A 298 -24.81 -13.06 0.53
N ASN A 299 -25.42 -11.91 0.83
CA ASN A 299 -26.57 -11.86 1.73
C ASN A 299 -27.72 -12.72 1.22
N ALA A 300 -28.08 -12.62 -0.06
CA ALA A 300 -29.15 -13.43 -0.65
C ALA A 300 -28.83 -14.93 -0.62
N TYR A 301 -27.57 -15.31 -0.83
CA TYR A 301 -27.12 -16.69 -0.74
C TYR A 301 -27.21 -17.21 0.70
N ALA A 302 -26.67 -16.44 1.65
CA ALA A 302 -26.59 -16.82 3.05
C ALA A 302 -27.96 -16.88 3.75
N THR A 303 -28.96 -16.12 3.29
CA THR A 303 -30.32 -16.13 3.85
C THR A 303 -31.29 -17.07 3.14
N ASP A 304 -30.83 -17.79 2.11
CA ASP A 304 -31.65 -18.71 1.30
C ASP A 304 -32.96 -18.06 0.81
N ASP A 305 -32.87 -16.81 0.37
CA ASP A 305 -34.00 -16.14 -0.27
C ASP A 305 -34.08 -16.55 -1.74
N LEU A 306 -35.27 -16.43 -2.36
CA LEU A 306 -35.44 -16.58 -3.81
C LEU A 306 -34.30 -15.85 -4.55
N PRO A 307 -33.72 -16.46 -5.61
CA PRO A 307 -32.49 -15.96 -6.20
C PRO A 307 -32.64 -14.49 -6.58
N LEU A 308 -31.70 -13.67 -6.10
CA LEU A 308 -31.67 -12.26 -6.44
C LEU A 308 -31.28 -12.11 -7.90
N THR A 309 -32.28 -11.95 -8.77
CA THR A 309 -32.05 -11.92 -10.23
C THR A 309 -31.55 -10.58 -10.75
N LYS A 310 -31.60 -9.51 -9.95
CA LYS A 310 -31.24 -8.14 -10.35
C LYS A 310 -30.34 -7.46 -9.35
N TYR A 311 -29.20 -6.99 -9.85
CA TYR A 311 -28.19 -6.26 -9.07
C TYR A 311 -28.11 -4.81 -9.54
N GLY A 312 -28.40 -3.89 -8.62
CA GLY A 312 -28.39 -2.45 -8.87
C GLY A 312 -27.69 -1.68 -7.74
N TYR A 313 -27.04 -0.58 -8.14
CA TYR A 313 -26.41 0.40 -7.26
C TYR A 313 -26.82 1.80 -7.71
N ILE A 314 -27.22 2.64 -6.76
CA ILE A 314 -27.57 4.04 -6.98
C ILE A 314 -26.34 4.87 -6.59
N SER A 315 -25.86 5.72 -7.49
CA SER A 315 -24.68 6.56 -7.24
C SER A 315 -24.88 7.43 -6.00
N GLY A 316 -23.94 7.37 -5.05
CA GLY A 316 -24.05 8.06 -3.76
C GLY A 316 -24.96 7.37 -2.73
N GLY A 317 -25.57 6.25 -3.09
CA GLY A 317 -26.32 5.41 -2.16
C GLY A 317 -25.42 4.68 -1.17
N SER A 318 -25.99 4.30 -0.02
CA SER A 318 -25.30 3.53 1.01
C SER A 318 -24.96 2.12 0.55
N ILE A 319 -23.80 1.63 0.99
CA ILE A 319 -23.41 0.23 0.80
C ILE A 319 -24.22 -0.62 1.78
N PRO A 320 -24.87 -1.72 1.33
CA PRO A 320 -25.59 -2.63 2.22
C PRO A 320 -24.67 -3.21 3.29
N ARG A 321 -25.23 -3.54 4.45
CA ARG A 321 -24.49 -4.25 5.50
C ARG A 321 -24.45 -5.74 5.20
N LEU A 322 -23.35 -6.39 5.57
CA LEU A 322 -23.25 -7.85 5.58
C LEU A 322 -24.23 -8.42 6.62
N VAL A 323 -24.94 -9.49 6.26
CA VAL A 323 -25.77 -10.24 7.20
C VAL A 323 -24.85 -10.93 8.21
N PRO A 324 -25.06 -10.72 9.53
CA PRO A 324 -24.25 -11.38 10.56
C PRO A 324 -24.32 -12.90 10.41
N ALA A 325 -23.19 -13.58 10.60
CA ALA A 325 -23.08 -15.02 10.34
C ALA A 325 -24.03 -15.90 11.18
N LYS A 326 -24.39 -15.45 12.39
CA LYS A 326 -25.44 -16.09 13.23
C LYS A 326 -26.84 -16.14 12.60
N ASN A 327 -27.09 -15.37 11.53
CA ASN A 327 -28.38 -15.30 10.84
C ASN A 327 -28.37 -16.06 9.48
N TRP A 328 -27.31 -16.80 9.15
CA TRP A 328 -27.21 -17.57 7.91
C TRP A 328 -27.97 -18.90 8.02
N LYS A 329 -28.75 -19.25 6.99
CA LYS A 329 -29.67 -20.41 6.99
C LYS A 329 -29.02 -21.73 6.50
N HIS A 330 -27.99 -21.67 5.66
CA HIS A 330 -27.26 -22.86 5.20
C HIS A 330 -26.20 -23.26 6.24
N ILE A 331 -26.44 -24.37 6.96
CA ILE A 331 -25.41 -25.11 7.72
C ILE A 331 -25.25 -26.50 7.14
#